data_AF-A0A1B9M3A8-F1
#
_entry.id   AF-A0A1B9M3A8-F1
#
_cell.length_a   1.000
_cell.length_b   1.000
_cell.length_c   1.000
_cell.angle_alpha   90.00
_cell.angle_beta   90.00
_cell.angle_gamma   90.00
#
_symmetry.space_group_name_H-M   'P 1'
#
loop_
_entity.id
_entity.type
_entity.pdbx_description
1 polymer ?
#
loop_
_entity_poly.entity_id
_entity_poly.type
_entity_poly.pdbx_seq_one_letter_code
_entity_poly.pdbx_strand_id
1 'polypeptide(L)'
;MKKLAIIISSLPHGNAKGREALDIALATSAINYISVFFIDDGVFHLLPEQQPHKILMRDYIATFNMLELYDINDVYVCESSLKSRNLIQIPRNIPSKVINNNLVTKLLTLQDVIFRF
;
A
#
# COMPACT_ATOMS: atom_id res chain seq x y z
N MET A 1 21.04 -8.05 -1.10
CA MET A 1 19.61 -7.72 -1.31
C MET A 1 19.26 -6.61 -0.32
N LYS A 2 18.52 -5.58 -0.76
CA LYS A 2 18.15 -4.44 0.11
C LYS A 2 16.72 -4.60 0.63
N LYS A 3 16.43 -3.96 1.76
CA LYS A 3 15.07 -3.75 2.28
C LYS A 3 14.52 -2.44 1.73
N LEU A 4 13.45 -2.55 0.96
CA LEU A 4 12.77 -1.45 0.31
C LEU A 4 11.41 -1.24 0.97
N ALA A 5 11.12 -0.01 1.39
CA ALA A 5 9.77 0.40 1.73
C ALA A 5 9.12 1.17 0.59
N ILE A 6 7.92 0.74 0.21
CA ILE A 6 7.02 1.46 -0.68
C ILE A 6 5.93 2.10 0.18
N ILE A 7 5.93 3.42 0.28
CA ILE A 7 4.90 4.19 0.98
C ILE A 7 3.90 4.71 -0.05
N ILE A 8 2.64 4.30 0.09
CA ILE A 8 1.51 4.82 -0.67
C ILE A 8 0.76 5.78 0.25
N SER A 9 0.73 7.07 -0.13
CA SER A 9 0.20 8.14 0.72
C SER A 9 -0.90 9.00 0.10
N SER A 10 -1.15 8.87 -1.20
CA SER A 10 -2.23 9.57 -1.89
C SER A 10 -3.48 8.71 -2.06
N LEU A 11 -4.62 9.35 -2.38
CA LEU A 11 -5.84 8.65 -2.79
C LEU A 11 -5.60 7.77 -4.03
N PRO A 12 -6.32 6.65 -4.19
CA PRO A 12 -6.38 5.96 -5.47
C PRO A 12 -7.09 6.85 -6.49
N HIS A 13 -6.90 6.56 -7.78
CA HIS A 13 -7.64 7.15 -8.90
C HIS A 13 -7.38 8.65 -9.18
N GLY A 14 -7.07 9.47 -8.18
CA GLY A 14 -6.80 10.91 -8.40
C GLY A 14 -5.54 11.20 -9.24
N ASN A 15 -4.61 10.25 -9.30
CA ASN A 15 -3.40 10.29 -10.13
C ASN A 15 -2.85 8.85 -10.30
N ALA A 16 -1.77 8.70 -11.07
CA ALA A 16 -1.16 7.40 -11.37
C ALA A 16 -0.25 6.86 -10.26
N LYS A 17 0.02 7.60 -9.18
CA LYS A 17 1.07 7.26 -8.21
C LYS A 17 0.83 5.94 -7.49
N GLY A 18 -0.41 5.64 -7.12
CA GLY A 18 -0.75 4.35 -6.48
C GLY A 18 -0.48 3.15 -7.40
N ARG A 19 -0.74 3.31 -8.70
CA ARG A 19 -0.44 2.29 -9.72
C ARG A 19 1.08 2.15 -9.90
N GLU A 20 1.79 3.25 -10.02
CA GLU A 20 3.26 3.25 -10.17
C GLU A 20 3.97 2.65 -8.95
N ALA A 21 3.45 2.93 -7.74
CA ALA A 21 3.95 2.31 -6.51
C ALA A 21 3.80 0.79 -6.54
N LEU A 22 2.65 0.28 -6.98
CA LEU A 22 2.41 -1.15 -7.15
C LEU A 22 3.32 -1.76 -8.22
N ASP A 23 3.45 -1.11 -9.38
CA ASP A 23 4.33 -1.56 -10.46
C ASP A 23 5.79 -1.68 -9.98
N ILE A 24 6.27 -0.70 -9.20
CA ILE A 24 7.62 -0.72 -8.62
C ILE A 24 7.76 -1.81 -7.56
N ALA A 25 6.76 -1.99 -6.69
CA ALA A 25 6.78 -3.06 -5.69
C ALA A 25 6.94 -4.45 -6.34
N LEU A 26 6.15 -4.72 -7.39
CA LEU A 26 6.17 -5.98 -8.12
C LEU A 26 7.45 -6.16 -8.95
N ALA A 27 7.94 -5.09 -9.60
CA ALA A 27 9.15 -5.18 -10.42
C ALA A 27 10.42 -5.40 -9.59
N THR A 28 10.45 -4.86 -8.36
CA THR A 28 11.65 -4.90 -7.51
C THR A 28 11.66 -6.08 -6.53
N SER A 29 10.54 -6.77 -6.31
CA SER A 29 10.44 -7.91 -5.39
C SER A 29 11.26 -9.13 -5.82
N ALA A 30 11.58 -9.27 -7.11
CA ALA A 30 12.41 -10.35 -7.61
C ALA A 30 13.85 -10.35 -7.04
N ILE A 31 14.33 -9.20 -6.54
CA ILE A 31 15.73 -9.02 -6.09
C ILE A 31 15.88 -8.32 -4.73
N ASN A 32 14.80 -7.80 -4.17
CA ASN A 32 14.80 -7.05 -2.91
C ASN A 32 13.67 -7.51 -1.98
N TYR A 33 13.85 -7.27 -0.68
CA TYR A 33 12.79 -7.46 0.29
C TYR A 33 11.88 -6.23 0.29
N ILE A 34 10.60 -6.43 0.00
CA ILE A 34 9.63 -5.34 -0.15
C ILE A 34 8.71 -5.31 1.05
N SER A 35 8.53 -4.11 1.59
CA SER A 35 7.47 -3.78 2.55
C SER A 35 6.61 -2.66 1.99
N VAL A 36 5.30 -2.78 2.11
CA VAL A 36 4.32 -1.82 1.58
C VAL A 36 3.60 -1.16 2.73
N PHE A 37 3.54 0.17 2.75
CA PHE A 37 2.89 0.95 3.78
C PHE A 37 1.79 1.81 3.17
N PHE A 38 0.56 1.61 3.63
CA PHE A 38 -0.56 2.51 3.36
C PHE A 38 -0.70 3.51 4.50
N ILE A 39 -0.36 4.77 4.22
CA ILE A 39 -0.35 5.89 5.19
C ILE A 39 -1.22 7.02 4.63
N ASP A 40 -1.70 7.93 5.46
CA ASP A 40 -2.49 9.10 5.06
C ASP A 40 -3.69 8.69 4.18
N ASP A 41 -3.83 9.26 2.97
CA ASP A 41 -4.90 8.90 2.02
C ASP A 41 -4.64 7.58 1.28
N GLY A 42 -3.44 7.01 1.43
CA GLY A 42 -3.11 5.72 0.85
C GLY A 42 -4.05 4.60 1.30
N VAL A 43 -4.58 4.69 2.52
CA VAL A 43 -5.51 3.70 3.09
C VAL A 43 -6.78 3.49 2.25
N PHE A 44 -7.17 4.45 1.40
CA PHE A 44 -8.31 4.31 0.50
C PHE A 44 -8.09 3.26 -0.61
N HIS A 45 -6.85 2.88 -0.92
CA HIS A 45 -6.55 1.78 -1.84
C HIS A 45 -7.08 0.43 -1.33
N LEU A 46 -7.27 0.30 -0.02
CA LEU A 46 -7.67 -0.95 0.62
C LEU A 46 -9.19 -1.17 0.64
N LEU A 47 -9.98 -0.18 0.20
CA LEU A 47 -11.42 -0.31 0.15
C LEU A 47 -11.84 -1.34 -0.92
N PRO A 48 -12.81 -2.21 -0.64
CA PRO A 48 -13.30 -3.20 -1.58
C PRO A 48 -14.21 -2.55 -2.63
N GLU A 49 -14.52 -3.30 -3.69
CA GLU A 49 -15.55 -2.97 -4.69
C GLU A 49 -15.38 -1.61 -5.39
N GLN A 50 -14.14 -1.16 -5.56
CA GLN A 50 -13.86 0.07 -6.31
C GLN A 50 -14.20 -0.12 -7.81
N GLN A 51 -14.80 0.89 -8.43
CA GLN A 51 -15.26 0.86 -9.82
C GLN A 51 -14.63 1.98 -10.67
N PRO A 52 -13.30 1.99 -10.87
CA PRO A 52 -12.60 3.06 -11.58
C PRO A 52 -12.95 3.16 -13.07
N HIS A 53 -13.54 2.13 -13.67
CA HIS A 53 -14.05 2.18 -15.04
C HIS A 53 -15.11 3.27 -15.24
N LYS A 54 -15.87 3.64 -14.19
CA LYS A 54 -16.84 4.74 -14.23
C LYS A 54 -16.21 6.12 -14.50
N ILE A 55 -14.91 6.23 -14.29
CA ILE A 55 -14.10 7.42 -14.52
C ILE A 55 -12.98 7.16 -15.54
N LEU A 56 -13.19 6.17 -16.42
CA LEU A 56 -12.30 5.81 -17.55
C LEU A 56 -10.87 5.43 -17.12
N MET A 57 -10.68 4.98 -15.88
CA MET A 57 -9.39 4.53 -15.38
C MET A 57 -9.28 3.01 -15.31
N ARG A 58 -8.04 2.54 -15.50
CA ARG A 58 -7.67 1.14 -15.28
C ARG A 58 -7.92 0.75 -13.83
N ASP A 59 -8.55 -0.40 -13.64
CA ASP A 59 -8.68 -0.99 -12.32
C ASP A 59 -7.38 -1.68 -11.88
N TYR A 60 -6.48 -0.89 -11.29
CA TYR A 60 -5.25 -1.42 -10.68
C TYR A 60 -5.45 -1.88 -9.24
N ILE A 61 -6.61 -1.62 -8.63
CA ILE A 61 -6.90 -2.02 -7.25
C ILE A 61 -6.92 -3.54 -7.14
N ALA A 62 -7.55 -4.21 -8.10
CA ALA A 62 -7.55 -5.66 -8.20
C ALA A 62 -6.14 -6.27 -8.31
N THR A 63 -5.17 -5.51 -8.85
CA THR A 63 -3.78 -5.97 -9.02
C THR A 63 -3.01 -6.03 -7.70
N PHE A 64 -3.47 -5.38 -6.62
CA PHE A 64 -2.83 -5.51 -5.30
C PHE A 64 -2.86 -6.94 -4.74
N ASN A 65 -3.76 -7.80 -5.21
CA ASN A 65 -3.76 -9.23 -4.88
C ASN A 65 -2.47 -9.94 -5.33
N MET A 66 -1.74 -9.38 -6.31
CA MET A 66 -0.45 -9.90 -6.74
C MET A 66 0.63 -9.77 -5.67
N LEU A 67 0.48 -8.89 -4.68
CA LEU A 67 1.49 -8.76 -3.61
C LEU A 67 1.74 -10.10 -2.91
N GLU A 68 0.68 -10.83 -2.57
CA GLU A 68 0.79 -12.15 -1.94
C GLU A 68 1.42 -13.19 -2.89
N LEU A 69 1.05 -13.17 -4.18
CA LEU A 69 1.61 -14.07 -5.19
C LEU A 69 3.10 -13.84 -5.48
N TYR A 70 3.61 -12.65 -5.14
CA TYR A 70 5.03 -12.27 -5.26
C TYR A 70 5.74 -12.32 -3.90
N ASP A 71 5.20 -13.03 -2.91
CA ASP A 71 5.73 -13.17 -1.54
C ASP A 71 5.92 -11.84 -0.77
N ILE A 72 5.23 -10.77 -1.19
CA ILE A 72 5.24 -9.47 -0.50
C ILE A 72 4.23 -9.50 0.65
N ASN A 73 4.65 -10.09 1.77
CA ASN A 73 3.81 -10.33 2.95
C ASN A 73 3.87 -9.18 3.99
N ASP A 74 4.85 -8.29 3.86
CA ASP A 74 5.06 -7.15 4.74
C ASP A 74 4.20 -5.95 4.30
N VAL A 75 2.88 -6.14 4.37
CA VAL A 75 1.88 -5.12 4.03
C VAL A 75 1.29 -4.51 5.29
N TYR A 76 1.50 -3.21 5.47
CA TYR A 76 1.19 -2.46 6.67
C TYR A 76 0.21 -1.31 6.41
N VAL A 77 -0.68 -1.06 7.36
CA VAL A 77 -1.67 0.03 7.30
C VAL A 77 -1.58 0.88 8.54
N CYS A 78 -1.47 2.20 8.35
CA CYS A 78 -1.40 3.15 9.46
C CYS A 78 -2.74 3.24 10.19
N GLU A 79 -2.76 2.85 11.47
CA GLU A 79 -3.96 2.88 12.31
C GLU A 79 -4.53 4.30 12.45
N SER A 80 -3.67 5.30 12.64
CA SER A 80 -4.11 6.69 12.81
C SER A 80 -4.76 7.23 11.53
N SER A 81 -4.26 6.85 10.36
CA SER A 81 -4.83 7.22 9.05
C SER A 81 -6.18 6.57 8.81
N LEU A 82 -6.38 5.32 9.24
CA LEU A 82 -7.69 4.67 9.20
C LEU A 82 -8.69 5.36 10.14
N LYS A 83 -8.28 5.65 11.38
CA LYS A 83 -9.13 6.31 12.38
C LYS A 83 -9.58 7.70 11.93
N SER A 84 -8.66 8.51 11.41
CA SER A 84 -8.99 9.87 10.95
C SER A 84 -9.96 9.91 9.77
N ARG A 85 -10.11 8.79 9.04
CA ARG A 85 -11.00 8.64 7.87
C ARG A 85 -12.21 7.76 8.15
N ASN A 86 -12.41 7.31 9.40
CA ASN A 86 -13.48 6.39 9.80
C ASN A 86 -13.48 5.04 9.05
N LEU A 87 -12.30 4.52 8.69
CA LEU A 87 -12.17 3.28 7.89
C LEU A 87 -11.75 2.06 8.72
N ILE A 88 -11.57 2.19 10.04
CA ILE A 88 -10.96 1.14 10.88
C ILE A 88 -11.74 -0.19 10.87
N GLN A 89 -13.08 -0.11 10.76
CA GLN A 89 -13.97 -1.29 10.75
C GLN A 89 -14.29 -1.78 9.34
N ILE A 90 -13.83 -1.09 8.29
CA ILE A 90 -14.15 -1.45 6.92
C ILE A 90 -13.30 -2.65 6.49
N PRO A 91 -13.90 -3.67 5.85
CA PRO A 91 -13.14 -4.79 5.30
C PRO A 91 -12.10 -4.30 4.29
N ARG A 92 -10.96 -4.98 4.22
CA ARG A 92 -9.87 -4.65 3.31
C ARG A 92 -9.85 -5.63 2.16
N ASN A 93 -9.51 -5.16 0.96
CA ASN A 93 -9.44 -5.97 -0.26
C ASN A 93 -8.22 -6.91 -0.31
N ILE A 94 -7.18 -6.66 0.49
CA ILE A 94 -5.98 -7.50 0.61
C ILE A 94 -5.59 -7.75 2.08
N PRO A 95 -4.91 -8.88 2.36
CA PRO A 95 -4.29 -9.11 3.67
C PRO A 95 -3.33 -7.99 4.04
N SER A 96 -3.51 -7.42 5.24
CA SER A 96 -2.70 -6.29 5.68
C SER A 96 -2.75 -6.13 7.20
N LYS A 97 -1.62 -5.72 7.79
CA LYS A 97 -1.41 -5.58 9.23
C LYS A 97 -1.63 -4.12 9.63
N VAL A 98 -2.64 -3.86 10.46
CA VAL A 98 -2.86 -2.52 11.04
C VAL A 98 -1.82 -2.28 12.12
N ILE A 99 -1.07 -1.18 12.01
CA ILE A 99 0.03 -0.82 12.92
C ILE A 99 -0.08 0.64 13.39
N ASN A 100 0.35 0.91 14.62
CA ASN A 100 0.36 2.27 15.16
C ASN A 100 1.56 3.08 14.62
N ASN A 101 1.54 4.40 14.84
CA ASN A 101 2.56 5.31 14.32
C ASN A 101 3.98 4.98 14.83
N ASN A 102 4.11 4.56 16.10
CA ASN A 102 5.40 4.18 16.66
C ASN A 102 6.01 2.98 15.92
N LEU A 103 5.18 1.99 15.57
CA LEU A 103 5.62 0.82 14.82
C LEU A 103 5.91 1.16 13.35
N VAL A 104 5.14 2.07 12.73
CA VAL A 104 5.46 2.61 11.39
C VAL A 104 6.86 3.21 11.39
N THR A 105 7.15 4.14 12.31
CA THR A 105 8.47 4.78 12.41
C THR A 105 9.56 3.73 12.62
N LYS A 106 9.37 2.80 13.55
CA LYS A 106 10.33 1.74 13.82
C LYS A 106 10.61 0.88 12.57
N LEU A 107 9.58 0.44 11.85
CA LEU A 107 9.74 -0.39 10.66
C LEU A 107 10.42 0.37 9.52
N LEU A 108 10.12 1.66 9.34
CA LEU A 108 10.77 2.49 8.31
C LEU A 108 12.27 2.72 8.60
N THR A 109 12.69 2.80 9.87
CA THR A 109 14.12 2.90 10.21
C THR A 109 14.94 1.65 9.89
N LEU A 110 14.29 0.50 9.66
CA LEU A 110 14.94 -0.76 9.29
C LEU A 110 15.14 -0.91 7.78
N GLN A 111 14.69 0.06 6.98
CA GLN A 111 14.69 0.00 5.51
C GLN A 111 15.96 0.67 4.99
N ASP A 112 16.55 0.09 3.95
CA ASP A 112 17.71 0.67 3.29
C ASP A 112 17.30 1.80 2.33
N VAL A 113 16.10 1.69 1.75
CA VAL A 113 15.56 2.64 0.78
C VAL A 113 14.07 2.82 1.02
N ILE A 114 13.59 4.06 0.89
CA ILE A 114 12.17 4.40 0.98
C ILE A 114 11.75 5.11 -0.30
N PHE A 115 10.75 4.55 -0.99
CA PHE A 115 10.04 5.22 -2.07
C PHE A 115 8.69 5.69 -1.55
N ARG A 116 8.35 6.97 -1.76
CA ARG A 116 7.05 7.53 -1.38
C ARG A 116 6.29 8.01 -2.60
N PHE A 117 5.03 7.62 -2.66
CA PHE A 117 4.06 7.93 -3.70
C PHE A 117 2.91 8.75 -3.07
#